data_AF-A0A7X6XES9-F1
#
_entry.id   AF-A0A7X6XES9-F1
#
_cell.length_a   1.000
_cell.length_b   1.000
_cell.length_c   1.000
_cell.angle_alpha   90.00
_cell.angle_beta   90.00
_cell.angle_gamma   90.00
#
_symmetry.space_group_name_H-M   'P 1'
#
loop_
_entity.id
_entity.type
_entity.pdbx_description
1 polymer ?
#
loop_
_entity_poly.entity_id
_entity_poly.type
_entity_poly.pdbx_seq_one_letter_code
_entity_poly.pdbx_strand_id
1 'polypeptide(L)'
;MAKFASYSLMRSDILKKSFKPIYLFMGDESFFIDDLTDLMDEIILSETERDFNHSVFYGVDSDVRTIISTCQRYPMMSEHQVVIVKEAQKLDNFELLELYAKNPLKSTILIINYKHGTVDGRKGVVKAIDKVGVIFESKRLYDNKIPAFITSYYRDRGFQIDAKSTQMLVDFVGNDLSKLVMELEKLQVVLSGKSPRITAEIVEENVGISKDYNNFELIKAIANKDRAKAFRIVNYFDKDQKTNPLVMTISLFIYYFNNLVECFWLPRKTEE
;
A
#
# COMPACT_ATOMS: atom_id res chain seq x y z
N MET A 1 -21.50 -2.34 13.63
CA MET A 1 -20.47 -2.65 12.62
C MET A 1 -19.20 -1.94 13.06
N ALA A 2 -18.04 -2.61 13.01
CA ALA A 2 -16.77 -1.96 13.31
C ALA A 2 -16.50 -0.83 12.31
N LYS A 3 -15.96 0.29 12.76
CA LYS A 3 -15.70 1.45 11.90
C LYS A 3 -14.27 1.36 11.37
N PHE A 4 -14.12 1.09 10.07
CA PHE A 4 -12.81 1.04 9.43
C PHE A 4 -12.25 2.44 9.20
N ALA A 5 -11.01 2.66 9.62
CA ALA A 5 -10.29 3.90 9.35
C ALA A 5 -9.79 3.96 7.90
N SER A 6 -9.63 5.17 7.35
CA SER A 6 -8.97 5.41 6.07
C SER A 6 -7.46 5.56 6.27
N TYR A 7 -6.65 5.06 5.34
CA TYR A 7 -5.18 5.19 5.38
C TYR A 7 -4.71 6.65 5.52
N SER A 8 -5.31 7.58 4.77
CA SER A 8 -4.95 9.01 4.83
C SER A 8 -5.23 9.65 6.19
N LEU A 9 -6.33 9.25 6.83
CA LEU A 9 -6.68 9.72 8.17
C LEU A 9 -5.72 9.13 9.21
N MET A 10 -5.43 7.83 9.11
CA MET A 10 -4.48 7.14 9.99
C MET A 10 -3.11 7.80 9.96
N ARG A 11 -2.56 7.99 8.76
CA ARG A 11 -1.25 8.64 8.59
C ARG A 11 -1.24 10.06 9.18
N SER A 12 -2.30 10.85 8.95
CA SER A 12 -2.44 12.17 9.56
C SER A 12 -2.48 12.12 11.09
N ASP A 13 -3.24 11.20 11.68
CA ASP A 13 -3.39 11.09 13.13
C ASP A 13 -2.09 10.64 13.81
N ILE A 14 -1.35 9.73 13.17
CA ILE A 14 -0.01 9.29 13.60
C ILE A 14 0.97 10.47 13.58
N LEU A 15 1.00 11.26 12.50
CA LEU A 15 1.86 12.45 12.40
C LEU A 15 1.52 13.53 13.45
N LYS A 16 0.26 13.62 13.88
CA LYS A 16 -0.18 14.50 14.97
C LYS A 16 0.08 13.94 16.37
N LYS A 17 0.72 12.78 16.48
CA LYS A 17 0.98 12.05 17.73
C LYS A 17 -0.30 11.76 18.54
N SER A 18 -1.43 11.56 17.86
CA SER A 18 -2.70 11.21 18.50
C SER A 18 -2.89 9.68 18.50
N PHE A 19 -2.33 9.03 19.52
CA PHE A 19 -2.33 7.57 19.60
C PHE A 19 -3.54 6.97 20.34
N LYS A 20 -3.89 5.74 19.97
CA LYS A 20 -4.83 4.88 20.67
C LYS A 20 -4.11 3.65 21.27
N PRO A 21 -4.66 3.02 22.32
CA PRO A 21 -3.99 1.90 22.96
C PRO A 21 -3.87 0.63 22.09
N ILE A 22 -4.76 0.43 21.12
CA ILE A 22 -4.76 -0.77 20.27
C ILE A 22 -5.02 -0.38 18.81
N TYR A 23 -4.24 -0.97 17.91
CA TYR A 23 -4.37 -0.87 16.47
C TYR A 23 -4.44 -2.27 15.88
N LEU A 24 -5.54 -2.59 15.18
CA LEU A 24 -5.68 -3.80 14.40
C LEU A 24 -5.59 -3.45 12.92
N PHE A 25 -4.47 -3.80 12.31
CA PHE A 25 -4.23 -3.65 10.88
C PHE A 25 -4.44 -5.00 10.22
N MET A 26 -5.43 -5.09 9.34
CA MET A 26 -5.76 -6.33 8.64
C MET A 26 -6.05 -6.10 7.18
N GLY A 27 -5.92 -7.12 6.34
CA GLY A 27 -6.32 -7.06 4.95
C GLY A 27 -5.39 -7.81 4.00
N ASP A 28 -5.75 -7.78 2.72
CA ASP A 28 -5.04 -8.50 1.66
C ASP A 28 -3.78 -7.76 1.18
N GLU A 29 -3.78 -6.43 1.31
CA GLU A 29 -2.69 -5.57 0.86
C GLU A 29 -1.73 -5.28 2.03
N SER A 30 -0.57 -5.93 2.05
CA SER A 30 0.38 -5.80 3.16
C SER A 30 1.08 -4.45 3.20
N PHE A 31 1.25 -3.80 2.05
CA PHE A 31 2.01 -2.55 1.95
C PHE A 31 1.52 -1.47 2.94
N PHE A 32 0.22 -1.18 2.97
CA PHE A 32 -0.30 -0.15 3.87
C PHE A 32 -0.21 -0.53 5.34
N ILE A 33 -0.25 -1.83 5.65
CA ILE A 33 -0.08 -2.33 7.03
C ILE A 33 1.35 -2.08 7.47
N ASP A 34 2.31 -2.39 6.60
CA ASP A 34 3.74 -2.21 6.87
C ASP A 34 4.10 -0.72 6.98
N ASP A 35 3.70 0.12 6.01
CA ASP A 35 3.97 1.57 6.04
C ASP A 35 3.40 2.22 7.31
N LEU A 36 2.17 1.89 7.72
CA LEU A 36 1.59 2.42 8.96
C LEU A 36 2.31 1.90 10.22
N THR A 37 2.73 0.63 10.22
CA THR A 37 3.44 0.04 11.36
C THR A 37 4.80 0.69 11.53
N ASP A 38 5.57 0.79 10.45
CA ASP A 38 6.91 1.35 10.47
C ASP A 38 6.86 2.84 10.83
N LEU A 39 5.89 3.59 10.29
CA LEU A 39 5.68 4.99 10.65
C LEU A 39 5.36 5.18 12.15
N MET A 40 4.54 4.30 12.72
CA MET A 40 4.23 4.34 14.15
C MET A 40 5.45 3.97 15.00
N ASP A 41 6.18 2.94 14.60
CA ASP A 41 7.37 2.45 15.30
C ASP A 41 8.49 3.51 15.32
N GLU A 42 8.62 4.31 14.25
CA GLU A 42 9.55 5.45 14.18
C GLU A 42 9.11 6.66 15.01
N ILE A 43 7.81 6.97 15.09
CA ILE A 43 7.33 8.22 15.71
C ILE A 43 7.07 8.10 17.21
N ILE A 44 6.64 6.92 17.68
CA ILE A 44 6.21 6.77 19.08
C ILE A 44 7.39 6.81 20.04
N LEU A 45 8.48 6.11 19.71
CA LEU A 45 9.65 5.96 20.57
C LEU A 45 10.88 6.60 19.92
N SER A 46 11.63 7.38 20.69
CA SER A 46 12.98 7.77 20.31
C SER A 46 13.92 6.56 20.31
N GLU A 47 15.06 6.65 19.61
CA GLU A 47 16.06 5.58 19.57
C GLU A 47 16.49 5.11 20.97
N THR A 48 16.62 6.05 21.92
CA THR A 48 17.02 5.75 23.31
C THR A 48 15.95 5.03 24.13
N GLU A 49 14.67 5.18 23.78
CA GLU A 49 13.56 4.56 24.52
C GLU A 49 13.26 3.14 24.04
N ARG A 50 13.64 2.80 22.80
CA ARG A 50 13.31 1.53 22.17
C ARG A 50 13.86 0.32 22.91
N ASP A 51 15.07 0.40 23.45
CA ASP A 51 15.74 -0.72 24.13
C ASP A 51 14.90 -1.31 25.28
N PHE A 52 14.07 -0.49 25.93
CA PHE A 52 13.26 -0.90 27.08
C PHE A 52 11.75 -0.93 26.81
N ASN A 53 11.29 -0.16 25.83
CA ASN A 53 9.86 0.07 25.60
C ASN A 53 9.34 -0.50 24.27
N HIS A 54 10.18 -1.21 23.52
CA HIS A 54 9.79 -1.81 22.24
C HIS A 54 9.83 -3.35 22.33
N SER A 55 8.78 -4.02 21.83
CA SER A 55 8.72 -5.48 21.78
C SER A 55 8.03 -5.96 20.50
N VAL A 56 8.68 -6.86 19.77
CA VAL A 56 8.13 -7.45 18.53
C VAL A 56 7.89 -8.94 18.73
N PHE A 57 6.67 -9.38 18.45
CA PHE A 57 6.24 -10.77 18.47
C PHE A 57 5.88 -11.21 17.05
N TYR A 58 6.20 -12.46 16.72
CA TYR A 58 5.79 -13.10 15.47
C TYR A 58 4.76 -14.17 15.78
N GLY A 59 3.59 -14.12 15.12
CA GLY A 59 2.44 -14.97 15.44
C GLY A 59 2.76 -16.47 15.50
N VAL A 60 3.66 -16.96 14.66
CA VAL A 60 4.05 -18.39 14.59
C VAL A 60 4.71 -18.89 15.87
N ASP A 61 5.53 -18.05 16.51
CA ASP A 61 6.41 -18.45 17.60
C ASP A 61 6.02 -17.80 18.94
N SER A 62 4.86 -17.16 19.01
CA SER A 62 4.43 -16.35 20.16
C SER A 62 3.16 -16.90 20.80
N ASP A 63 3.11 -16.83 22.13
CA ASP A 63 1.89 -17.12 22.90
C ASP A 63 1.12 -15.83 23.22
N VAL A 64 -0.20 -15.85 23.05
CA VAL A 64 -1.08 -14.69 23.30
C VAL A 64 -0.99 -14.22 24.75
N ARG A 65 -0.82 -15.12 25.73
CA ARG A 65 -0.73 -14.73 27.14
C ARG A 65 0.56 -13.99 27.42
N THR A 66 1.67 -14.39 26.79
CA THR A 66 2.94 -13.65 26.86
C THR A 66 2.79 -12.24 26.28
N ILE A 67 2.13 -12.09 25.13
CA ILE A 67 1.85 -10.78 24.53
C ILE A 67 1.03 -9.92 25.50
N ILE A 68 -0.07 -10.45 26.05
CA ILE A 68 -0.91 -9.74 27.03
C ILE A 68 -0.09 -9.32 28.25
N SER A 69 0.73 -10.21 28.80
CA SER A 69 1.56 -9.90 29.97
C SER A 69 2.59 -8.80 29.69
N THR A 70 3.09 -8.72 28.46
CA THR A 70 4.02 -7.66 28.02
C THR A 70 3.28 -6.34 27.89
N CYS A 71 2.09 -6.34 27.29
CA CYS A 71 1.25 -5.15 27.17
C CYS A 71 0.81 -4.56 28.51
N GLN A 72 0.78 -5.37 29.57
CA GLN A 72 0.46 -4.96 30.94
C GLN A 72 1.65 -4.37 31.72
N ARG A 73 2.85 -4.34 31.13
CA ARG A 73 4.01 -3.68 31.74
C ARG A 73 3.93 -2.17 31.52
N TYR A 74 4.34 -1.41 32.53
CA TYR A 74 4.48 0.03 32.40
C TYR A 74 5.78 0.35 31.64
N PRO A 75 5.77 1.38 30.77
CA PRO A 75 6.98 1.85 30.11
C PRO A 75 8.02 2.33 31.12
N MET A 76 9.29 2.12 30.81
CA MET A 76 10.43 2.58 31.59
C MET A 76 10.95 3.89 31.01
N MET A 77 10.86 4.97 31.81
CA MET A 77 11.36 6.31 31.44
C MET A 77 10.83 6.84 30.10
N SER A 78 9.65 6.36 29.66
CA SER A 78 8.95 6.83 28.46
C SER A 78 7.46 6.99 28.76
N GLU A 79 6.77 7.80 27.96
CA GLU A 79 5.31 7.93 28.04
C GLU A 79 4.59 6.66 27.55
N HIS A 80 5.19 5.96 26.58
CA HIS A 80 4.55 4.84 25.90
C HIS A 80 5.46 3.60 25.81
N GLN A 81 4.83 2.43 25.79
CA GLN A 81 5.43 1.16 25.39
C GLN A 81 4.79 0.73 24.07
N VAL A 82 5.59 0.28 23.11
CA VAL A 82 5.13 -0.23 21.81
C VAL A 82 5.29 -1.74 21.77
N VAL A 83 4.18 -2.44 21.51
CA VAL A 83 4.17 -3.89 21.32
C VAL A 83 3.62 -4.17 19.93
N ILE A 84 4.43 -4.79 19.07
CA ILE A 84 4.08 -5.12 17.68
C ILE A 84 3.90 -6.62 17.55
N VAL A 85 2.78 -7.06 17.01
CA VAL A 85 2.51 -8.47 16.68
C VAL A 85 2.46 -8.61 15.16
N LYS A 86 3.53 -9.13 14.58
CA LYS A 86 3.65 -9.43 13.15
C LYS A 86 3.04 -10.80 12.84
N GLU A 87 2.47 -10.96 11.66
CA GLU A 87 1.86 -12.23 11.20
C GLU A 87 0.79 -12.77 12.17
N ALA A 88 -0.04 -11.89 12.73
CA ALA A 88 -1.03 -12.22 13.77
C ALA A 88 -2.08 -13.25 13.32
N GLN A 89 -2.25 -13.46 12.02
CA GLN A 89 -3.11 -14.51 11.47
C GLN A 89 -2.61 -15.93 11.75
N LYS A 90 -1.33 -16.07 12.11
CA LYS A 90 -0.73 -17.34 12.52
C LYS A 90 -0.67 -17.48 14.05
N LEU A 91 -1.19 -16.51 14.79
CA LEU A 91 -1.18 -16.52 16.25
C LEU A 91 -2.31 -17.41 16.78
N ASP A 92 -1.94 -18.46 17.50
CA ASP A 92 -2.91 -19.36 18.12
C ASP A 92 -3.72 -18.64 19.21
N ASN A 93 -5.02 -18.95 19.29
CA ASN A 93 -5.94 -18.37 20.27
C ASN A 93 -6.02 -16.83 20.25
N PHE A 94 -5.89 -16.22 19.05
CA PHE A 94 -6.00 -14.77 18.84
C PHE A 94 -7.18 -14.12 19.59
N GLU A 95 -8.32 -14.81 19.70
CA GLU A 95 -9.52 -14.34 20.41
C GLU A 95 -9.26 -13.99 21.88
N LEU A 96 -8.26 -14.58 22.53
CA LEU A 96 -7.89 -14.28 23.91
C LEU A 96 -7.39 -12.84 24.10
N LEU A 97 -6.95 -12.15 23.04
CA LEU A 97 -6.65 -10.72 23.10
C LEU A 97 -7.86 -9.87 23.52
N GLU A 98 -9.08 -10.40 23.40
CA GLU A 98 -10.28 -9.77 23.96
C GLU A 98 -10.15 -9.46 25.45
N LEU A 99 -9.46 -10.33 26.21
CA LEU A 99 -9.24 -10.15 27.65
C LEU A 99 -8.48 -8.87 27.96
N TYR A 100 -7.49 -8.53 27.13
CA TYR A 100 -6.74 -7.28 27.23
C TYR A 100 -7.50 -6.10 26.62
N ALA A 101 -8.11 -6.28 25.45
CA ALA A 101 -8.80 -5.22 24.73
C ALA A 101 -10.00 -4.61 25.48
N LYS A 102 -10.58 -5.33 26.45
CA LYS A 102 -11.62 -4.79 27.33
C LYS A 102 -11.13 -3.68 28.27
N ASN A 103 -9.87 -3.73 28.70
CA ASN A 103 -9.28 -2.75 29.61
C ASN A 103 -7.77 -2.59 29.35
N PRO A 104 -7.37 -1.98 28.23
CA PRO A 104 -5.96 -1.83 27.90
C PRO A 104 -5.28 -0.77 28.76
N LEU A 105 -3.98 -0.91 28.99
CA LEU A 105 -3.18 0.16 29.57
C LEU A 105 -3.03 1.29 28.55
N LYS A 106 -3.34 2.52 28.97
CA LYS A 106 -3.25 3.71 28.10
C LYS A 106 -1.81 4.04 27.70
N SER A 107 -0.85 3.64 28.52
CA SER A 107 0.59 3.79 28.26
C SER A 107 1.14 2.73 27.31
N THR A 108 0.34 1.76 26.86
CA THR A 108 0.78 0.74 25.91
C THR A 108 0.04 0.92 24.59
N ILE A 109 0.81 0.96 23.51
CA ILE A 109 0.30 0.95 22.14
C ILE A 109 0.57 -0.45 21.56
N LEU A 110 -0.49 -1.24 21.45
CA LEU A 110 -0.45 -2.57 20.84
C LEU A 110 -0.81 -2.46 19.36
N ILE A 111 0.13 -2.83 18.48
CA ILE A 111 -0.04 -2.85 17.02
C ILE A 111 -0.13 -4.31 16.57
N ILE A 112 -1.25 -4.70 15.97
CA ILE A 112 -1.53 -6.07 15.52
C ILE A 112 -1.60 -6.08 14.00
N ASN A 113 -0.66 -6.79 13.37
CA ASN A 113 -0.57 -6.92 11.92
C ASN A 113 -1.09 -8.29 11.48
N TYR A 114 -2.33 -8.33 11.02
CA TYR A 114 -3.00 -9.50 10.48
C TYR A 114 -2.96 -9.43 8.94
N LYS A 115 -1.90 -9.98 8.34
CA LYS A 115 -1.70 -9.88 6.89
C LYS A 115 -2.44 -10.98 6.13
N HIS A 116 -2.74 -10.70 4.86
CA HIS A 116 -3.33 -11.65 3.91
C HIS A 116 -4.70 -12.19 4.33
N GLY A 117 -5.51 -11.34 4.95
CA GLY A 117 -6.88 -11.67 5.31
C GLY A 117 -7.46 -10.72 6.34
N THR A 118 -8.68 -11.01 6.76
CA THR A 118 -9.39 -10.20 7.75
C THR A 118 -9.90 -11.07 8.89
N VAL A 119 -10.05 -10.46 10.07
CA VAL A 119 -10.71 -11.10 11.21
C VAL A 119 -12.21 -10.83 11.10
N ASP A 120 -13.05 -11.85 11.32
CA ASP A 120 -14.51 -11.69 11.35
C ASP A 120 -14.90 -10.63 12.39
N GLY A 121 -15.44 -9.51 11.92
CA GLY A 121 -15.82 -8.37 12.75
C GLY A 121 -16.93 -8.65 13.77
N ARG A 122 -17.57 -9.82 13.71
CA ARG A 122 -18.54 -10.27 14.72
C ARG A 122 -17.88 -10.83 15.98
N LYS A 123 -16.62 -11.25 15.89
CA LYS A 123 -15.86 -11.79 17.03
C LYS A 123 -15.73 -10.76 18.15
N GLY A 124 -15.71 -11.23 19.39
CA GLY A 124 -15.66 -10.38 20.58
C GLY A 124 -14.37 -9.54 20.64
N VAL A 125 -13.23 -10.11 20.25
CA VAL A 125 -11.95 -9.39 20.14
C VAL A 125 -12.03 -8.16 19.25
N VAL A 126 -12.61 -8.24 18.05
CA VAL A 126 -12.73 -7.10 17.13
C VAL A 126 -13.64 -6.03 17.72
N LYS A 127 -14.78 -6.42 18.31
CA LYS A 127 -15.69 -5.49 18.98
C LYS A 127 -15.07 -4.81 20.21
N ALA A 128 -14.20 -5.52 20.93
CA ALA A 128 -13.48 -4.94 22.06
C ALA A 128 -12.46 -3.90 21.58
N ILE A 129 -11.69 -4.23 20.54
CA ILE A 129 -10.73 -3.31 19.93
C ILE A 129 -11.42 -2.07 19.36
N ASP A 130 -12.54 -2.22 18.64
CA ASP A 130 -13.30 -1.10 18.05
C ASP A 130 -13.76 -0.04 19.07
N LYS A 131 -13.93 -0.42 20.35
CA LYS A 131 -14.35 0.51 21.42
C LYS A 131 -13.22 1.37 21.96
N VAL A 132 -12.00 0.86 21.96
CA VAL A 132 -10.84 1.49 22.65
C VAL A 132 -9.74 1.91 21.70
N GLY A 133 -9.70 1.32 20.51
CA GLY A 133 -8.62 1.38 19.54
C GLY A 133 -9.09 1.78 18.15
N VAL A 134 -8.30 1.39 17.14
CA VAL A 134 -8.60 1.60 15.74
C VAL A 134 -8.45 0.31 14.95
N ILE A 135 -9.35 0.09 13.99
CA ILE A 135 -9.27 -1.01 13.05
C ILE A 135 -9.10 -0.43 11.65
N PHE A 136 -8.06 -0.89 10.95
CA PHE A 136 -7.76 -0.52 9.57
C PHE A 136 -7.84 -1.77 8.69
N GLU A 137 -8.61 -1.68 7.61
CA GLU A 137 -8.75 -2.74 6.61
C GLU A 137 -8.03 -2.33 5.32
N SER A 138 -6.90 -2.97 5.06
CA SER A 138 -6.05 -2.78 3.89
C SER A 138 -6.54 -3.61 2.72
N LYS A 139 -7.37 -3.00 1.87
CA LYS A 139 -7.90 -3.63 0.66
C LYS A 139 -6.93 -3.49 -0.49
N ARG A 140 -6.86 -4.50 -1.35
CA ARG A 140 -6.19 -4.37 -2.65
C ARG A 140 -6.74 -3.17 -3.41
N LEU A 141 -5.83 -2.40 -3.98
CA LEU A 141 -6.22 -1.32 -4.87
C LEU A 141 -6.77 -1.91 -6.15
N TYR A 142 -7.88 -1.34 -6.64
CA TYR A 142 -8.32 -1.57 -8.00
C TYR A 142 -7.37 -0.85 -8.96
N ASP A 143 -7.18 -1.40 -10.16
CA ASP A 143 -6.26 -0.85 -11.17
C ASP A 143 -6.50 0.63 -11.45
N ASN A 144 -7.77 1.06 -11.47
CA ASN A 144 -8.17 2.45 -11.68
C ASN A 144 -7.79 3.41 -10.52
N LYS A 145 -7.41 2.90 -9.34
CA LYS A 145 -6.96 3.69 -8.19
C LYS A 145 -5.45 3.83 -8.12
N ILE A 146 -4.69 2.98 -8.81
CA ILE A 146 -3.22 3.01 -8.79
C ILE A 146 -2.64 4.35 -9.26
N PRO A 147 -3.11 4.97 -10.37
CA PRO A 147 -2.56 6.25 -10.81
C PRO A 147 -2.72 7.37 -9.76
N ALA A 148 -3.87 7.40 -9.10
CA ALA A 148 -4.14 8.36 -8.03
C ALA A 148 -3.29 8.08 -6.79
N PHE A 149 -3.06 6.80 -6.47
CA PHE A 149 -2.15 6.39 -5.40
C PHE A 149 -0.71 6.86 -5.65
N ILE A 150 -0.13 6.59 -6.83
CA ILE A 150 1.25 7.00 -7.19
C ILE A 150 1.40 8.52 -7.04
N THR A 151 0.43 9.27 -7.57
CA THR A 151 0.46 10.74 -7.51
C THR A 151 0.41 11.25 -6.05
N SER A 152 -0.38 10.59 -5.21
CA SER A 152 -0.51 10.95 -3.79
C SER A 152 0.72 10.54 -3.00
N TYR A 153 1.29 9.36 -3.27
CA TYR A 153 2.51 8.83 -2.66
C TYR A 153 3.67 9.81 -2.77
N TYR A 154 3.90 10.37 -3.96
CA TYR A 154 4.96 11.36 -4.17
C TYR A 154 4.65 12.71 -3.56
N ARG A 155 3.41 13.20 -3.71
CA ARG A 155 2.99 14.49 -3.13
C ARG A 155 3.22 14.52 -1.62
N ASP A 156 2.87 13.43 -0.96
CA ASP A 156 3.01 13.23 0.48
C ASP A 156 4.47 13.20 0.97
N ARG A 157 5.41 13.04 0.05
CA ARG A 157 6.86 13.02 0.27
C ARG A 157 7.56 14.24 -0.35
N GLY A 158 6.80 15.24 -0.81
CA GLY A 158 7.33 16.50 -1.37
C GLY A 158 7.73 16.44 -2.85
N PHE A 159 7.38 15.37 -3.55
CA PHE A 159 7.66 15.18 -4.97
C PHE A 159 6.41 15.34 -5.84
N GLN A 160 6.63 15.56 -7.13
CA GLN A 160 5.58 15.60 -8.16
C GLN A 160 5.91 14.60 -9.26
N ILE A 161 4.89 14.04 -9.88
CA ILE A 161 5.01 13.15 -11.04
C ILE A 161 4.01 13.60 -12.11
N ASP A 162 4.42 13.59 -13.37
CA ASP A 162 3.51 13.90 -14.48
C ASP A 162 2.66 12.68 -14.89
N ALA A 163 1.55 12.93 -15.56
CA ALA A 163 0.60 11.88 -15.94
C ALA A 163 1.20 10.80 -16.86
N LYS A 164 2.15 11.16 -17.74
CA LYS A 164 2.79 10.20 -18.64
C LYS A 164 3.68 9.25 -17.83
N SER A 165 4.49 9.79 -16.92
CA SER A 165 5.32 9.00 -16.00
C SER A 165 4.50 8.07 -15.11
N THR A 166 3.39 8.56 -14.55
CA THR A 166 2.47 7.74 -13.76
C THR A 166 1.93 6.56 -14.59
N GLN A 167 1.50 6.80 -15.83
CA GLN A 167 0.98 5.74 -16.69
C GLN A 167 2.08 4.72 -17.04
N MET A 168 3.29 5.17 -17.36
CA MET A 168 4.43 4.28 -17.64
C MET A 168 4.69 3.31 -16.48
N LEU A 169 4.65 3.79 -15.24
CA LEU A 169 4.83 2.96 -14.04
C LEU A 169 3.70 1.94 -13.86
N VAL A 170 2.45 2.36 -14.05
CA VAL A 170 1.28 1.48 -13.95
C VAL A 170 1.35 0.36 -14.99
N ASP A 171 1.71 0.69 -16.23
CA ASP A 171 1.74 -0.29 -17.32
C ASP A 171 2.86 -1.33 -17.16
N PHE A 172 3.95 -0.95 -16.51
CA PHE A 172 5.09 -1.84 -16.30
C PHE A 172 4.94 -2.74 -15.07
N VAL A 173 4.52 -2.16 -13.95
CA VAL A 173 4.45 -2.90 -12.68
C VAL A 173 3.10 -3.59 -12.51
N GLY A 174 2.04 -3.04 -13.10
CA GLY A 174 0.67 -3.52 -12.94
C GLY A 174 0.12 -3.23 -11.54
N ASN A 175 -0.64 -4.18 -10.99
CA ASN A 175 -1.32 -4.07 -9.69
C ASN A 175 -0.56 -4.75 -8.54
N ASP A 176 0.74 -4.98 -8.68
CA ASP A 176 1.59 -5.42 -7.58
C ASP A 176 2.07 -4.19 -6.82
N LEU A 177 1.33 -3.81 -5.77
CA LEU A 177 1.58 -2.57 -5.02
C LEU A 177 2.96 -2.56 -4.36
N SER A 178 3.43 -3.72 -3.89
CA SER A 178 4.75 -3.83 -3.25
C SER A 178 5.87 -3.59 -4.26
N LYS A 179 5.79 -4.18 -5.46
CA LYS A 179 6.72 -3.86 -6.55
C LYS A 179 6.63 -2.42 -6.98
N LEU A 180 5.43 -1.88 -7.06
CA LEU A 180 5.22 -0.51 -7.50
C LEU A 180 5.95 0.44 -6.56
N VAL A 181 5.74 0.29 -5.25
CA VAL A 181 6.38 1.14 -4.26
C VAL A 181 7.90 1.03 -4.29
N MET A 182 8.48 -0.16 -4.49
CA MET A 182 9.94 -0.30 -4.65
C MET A 182 10.47 0.54 -5.82
N GLU A 183 9.78 0.54 -6.97
CA GLU A 183 10.14 1.41 -8.09
C GLU A 183 9.92 2.89 -7.77
N LEU A 184 8.87 3.21 -7.00
CA LEU A 184 8.61 4.59 -6.59
C LEU A 184 9.72 5.15 -5.70
N GLU A 185 10.18 4.35 -4.74
CA GLU A 185 11.27 4.68 -3.81
C GLU A 185 12.60 4.82 -4.53
N LYS A 186 12.89 3.94 -5.50
CA LYS A 186 14.10 4.04 -6.33
C LYS A 186 14.15 5.39 -7.06
N LEU A 187 13.04 5.79 -7.68
CA LEU A 187 12.95 7.09 -8.37
C LEU A 187 13.08 8.27 -7.40
N GLN A 188 12.57 8.14 -6.18
CA GLN A 188 12.75 9.15 -5.14
C GLN A 188 14.23 9.32 -4.76
N VAL A 189 14.96 8.21 -4.55
CA VAL A 189 16.39 8.23 -4.21
C VAL A 189 17.21 8.91 -5.31
N VAL A 190 16.90 8.64 -6.58
CA VAL A 190 17.57 9.27 -7.74
C VAL A 190 17.38 10.79 -7.79
N LEU A 191 16.28 11.29 -7.23
CA LEU A 191 15.93 12.70 -7.17
C LEU A 191 16.45 13.43 -5.93
N SER A 192 16.97 12.73 -4.93
CA SER A 192 17.54 13.33 -3.73
C SER A 192 18.68 14.29 -4.11
N GLY A 193 18.42 15.60 -4.02
CA GLY A 193 19.36 16.67 -4.40
C GLY A 193 19.14 17.27 -5.81
N LYS A 194 18.08 16.89 -6.53
CA LYS A 194 17.68 17.44 -7.84
C LYS A 194 16.31 18.13 -7.76
N SER A 195 15.71 18.40 -8.93
CA SER A 195 14.32 18.86 -9.05
C SER A 195 13.34 17.84 -8.43
N PRO A 196 12.32 18.28 -7.67
CA PRO A 196 11.36 17.37 -7.02
C PRO A 196 10.33 16.80 -7.99
N ARG A 197 10.60 16.78 -9.30
CA ARG A 197 9.66 16.35 -10.34
C ARG A 197 10.18 15.13 -11.10
N ILE A 198 9.40 14.06 -11.07
CA ILE A 198 9.61 12.84 -11.86
C ILE A 198 9.07 13.08 -13.26
N THR A 199 9.92 12.83 -14.26
CA THR A 199 9.60 12.93 -15.68
C THR A 199 9.77 11.59 -16.39
N ALA A 200 9.21 11.47 -17.59
CA ALA A 200 9.22 10.24 -18.36
C ALA A 200 10.65 9.77 -18.67
N GLU A 201 11.59 10.70 -18.87
CA GLU A 201 13.00 10.43 -19.06
C GLU A 201 13.63 9.76 -17.83
N ILE A 202 13.31 10.25 -16.63
CA ILE A 202 13.82 9.69 -15.38
C ILE A 202 13.27 8.28 -15.18
N VAL A 203 11.98 8.06 -15.47
CA VAL A 203 11.38 6.72 -15.44
C VAL A 203 12.06 5.80 -16.45
N GLU A 204 12.31 6.26 -17.67
CA GLU A 204 12.97 5.46 -18.72
C GLU A 204 14.39 5.03 -18.33
N GLU A 205 15.20 5.97 -17.82
CA GLU A 205 16.59 5.69 -17.43
C GLU A 205 16.70 4.74 -16.23
N ASN A 206 15.75 4.78 -15.30
CA ASN A 206 15.88 4.09 -14.02
C ASN A 206 15.03 2.82 -13.90
N VAL A 207 13.87 2.77 -14.55
CA VAL A 207 12.97 1.61 -14.52
C VAL A 207 13.18 0.72 -15.75
N GLY A 208 13.78 1.25 -16.82
CA GLY A 208 14.05 0.51 -18.06
C GLY A 208 12.84 0.41 -18.99
N ILE A 209 11.82 1.25 -18.78
CA ILE A 209 10.62 1.32 -19.62
C ILE A 209 10.80 2.41 -20.66
N SER A 210 10.72 2.08 -21.95
CA SER A 210 10.80 3.14 -22.94
C SER A 210 9.59 4.07 -22.89
N LYS A 211 9.84 5.38 -22.91
CA LYS A 211 8.77 6.39 -22.93
C LYS A 211 8.02 6.48 -24.26
N ASP A 212 8.62 5.95 -25.33
CA ASP A 212 8.09 5.98 -26.69
C ASP A 212 7.69 4.60 -27.20
N TYR A 213 8.25 3.53 -26.62
CA TYR A 213 8.01 2.15 -27.01
C TYR A 213 7.49 1.32 -25.83
N ASN A 214 6.21 1.51 -25.48
CA ASN A 214 5.50 0.77 -24.43
C ASN A 214 4.06 0.43 -24.87
N ASN A 215 3.35 -0.39 -24.08
CA ASN A 215 2.03 -0.91 -24.44
C ASN A 215 0.99 0.21 -24.64
N PHE A 216 1.05 1.28 -23.84
CA PHE A 216 0.16 2.42 -24.00
C PHE A 216 0.41 3.18 -25.31
N GLU A 217 1.67 3.46 -25.65
CA GLU A 217 2.01 4.10 -26.92
C GLU A 217 1.62 3.22 -28.13
N LEU A 218 1.65 1.89 -27.96
CA LEU A 218 1.19 0.95 -28.97
C LEU A 218 -0.34 1.01 -29.15
N ILE A 219 -1.11 0.94 -28.05
CA ILE A 219 -2.57 1.10 -28.08
C ILE A 219 -2.95 2.44 -28.70
N LYS A 220 -2.27 3.52 -28.30
CA LYS A 220 -2.49 4.87 -28.83
C LYS A 220 -2.17 4.96 -30.33
N ALA A 221 -1.10 4.34 -30.80
CA ALA A 221 -0.79 4.29 -32.23
C ALA A 221 -1.86 3.54 -33.01
N ILE A 222 -2.34 2.40 -32.49
CA ILE A 222 -3.43 1.63 -33.10
C ILE A 222 -4.74 2.43 -33.12
N ALA A 223 -5.12 3.03 -31.99
CA ALA A 223 -6.32 3.85 -31.85
C ALA A 223 -6.34 5.02 -32.84
N ASN A 224 -5.20 5.69 -33.03
CA ASN A 224 -5.03 6.78 -33.98
C ASN A 224 -4.76 6.31 -35.41
N LYS A 225 -4.76 4.99 -35.67
CA LYS A 225 -4.45 4.38 -36.97
C LYS A 225 -3.06 4.74 -37.51
N ASP A 226 -2.12 5.12 -36.64
CA ASP A 226 -0.73 5.38 -36.97
C ASP A 226 0.03 4.04 -37.10
N ARG A 227 -0.07 3.46 -38.30
CA ARG A 227 0.56 2.18 -38.63
C ARG A 227 2.08 2.24 -38.49
N ALA A 228 2.71 3.33 -38.94
CA ALA A 228 4.16 3.44 -38.93
C ALA A 228 4.70 3.40 -37.50
N LYS A 229 4.08 4.14 -36.58
CA LYS A 229 4.45 4.10 -35.17
C LYS A 229 4.13 2.75 -34.53
N ALA A 230 2.96 2.17 -34.81
CA ALA A 230 2.59 0.86 -34.28
C ALA A 230 3.63 -0.22 -34.67
N PHE A 231 4.03 -0.29 -35.93
CA PHE A 231 5.05 -1.23 -36.40
C PHE A 231 6.43 -0.99 -35.77
N ARG A 232 6.82 0.27 -35.56
CA ARG A 232 8.08 0.57 -34.85
C ARG A 232 8.07 0.04 -33.42
N ILE A 233 6.94 0.18 -32.71
CA ILE A 233 6.80 -0.32 -31.33
C ILE A 233 6.77 -1.84 -31.29
N VAL A 234 6.05 -2.50 -32.20
CA VAL A 234 6.04 -3.98 -32.30
C VAL A 234 7.44 -4.51 -32.59
N ASN A 235 8.19 -3.89 -33.52
CA ASN A 235 9.57 -4.28 -33.81
C ASN A 235 10.52 -4.04 -32.63
N TYR A 236 10.22 -3.08 -31.75
CA TYR A 236 10.96 -2.87 -30.51
C TYR A 236 10.67 -3.99 -29.50
N PHE A 237 9.41 -4.37 -29.31
CA PHE A 237 9.03 -5.48 -28.42
C PHE A 237 9.64 -6.82 -28.85
N ASP A 238 9.71 -7.08 -30.15
CA ASP A 238 10.27 -8.33 -30.67
C ASP A 238 11.75 -8.51 -30.35
N LYS A 239 12.50 -7.41 -30.20
CA LYS A 239 13.92 -7.44 -29.82
C LYS A 239 14.15 -7.85 -28.36
N ASP A 240 13.16 -7.64 -27.49
CA ASP A 240 13.22 -8.02 -26.08
C ASP A 240 11.85 -8.46 -25.54
N GLN A 241 11.52 -9.71 -25.86
CA GLN A 241 10.28 -10.36 -25.44
C GLN A 241 10.25 -10.70 -23.93
N LYS A 242 11.40 -10.64 -23.23
CA LYS A 242 11.43 -10.85 -21.77
C LYS A 242 10.89 -9.62 -21.05
N THR A 243 11.32 -8.43 -21.50
CA THR A 243 10.87 -7.16 -20.93
C THR A 243 9.49 -6.77 -21.47
N ASN A 244 9.11 -7.25 -22.66
CA ASN A 244 7.80 -7.01 -23.27
C ASN A 244 7.07 -8.32 -23.61
N PRO A 245 6.52 -9.05 -22.61
CA PRO A 245 5.85 -10.31 -22.86
C PRO A 245 4.60 -10.14 -23.74
N LEU A 246 4.51 -10.92 -24.81
CA LEU A 246 3.38 -10.89 -25.75
C LEU A 246 2.02 -11.07 -25.05
N VAL A 247 1.97 -11.92 -24.04
CA VAL A 247 0.75 -12.19 -23.25
C VAL A 247 0.21 -10.90 -22.62
N MET A 248 1.08 -10.07 -22.06
CA MET A 248 0.70 -8.79 -21.45
C MET A 248 0.13 -7.82 -22.49
N THR A 249 0.79 -7.70 -23.65
CA THR A 249 0.32 -6.86 -24.75
C THR A 249 -1.06 -7.30 -25.25
N ILE A 250 -1.27 -8.61 -25.43
CA ILE A 250 -2.57 -9.16 -25.86
C ILE A 250 -3.65 -8.88 -24.80
N SER A 251 -3.36 -9.11 -23.51
CA SER A 251 -4.31 -8.82 -22.43
C SER A 251 -4.75 -7.35 -22.42
N LEU A 252 -3.81 -6.42 -22.60
CA LEU A 252 -4.10 -4.98 -22.65
C LEU A 252 -4.92 -4.60 -23.90
N PHE A 253 -4.67 -5.25 -25.04
CA PHE A 253 -5.49 -5.05 -26.24
C PHE A 253 -6.92 -5.54 -26.05
N ILE A 254 -7.09 -6.75 -25.48
CA ILE A 254 -8.42 -7.29 -25.17
C ILE A 254 -9.16 -6.31 -24.25
N TYR A 255 -8.51 -5.84 -23.19
CA TYR A 255 -9.07 -4.84 -22.29
C TYR A 255 -9.48 -3.56 -23.03
N TYR A 256 -8.60 -2.99 -23.85
CA TYR A 256 -8.87 -1.77 -24.62
C TYR A 256 -10.05 -1.93 -25.58
N PHE A 257 -10.07 -3.00 -26.38
CA PHE A 257 -11.12 -3.21 -27.37
C PHE A 257 -12.46 -3.59 -26.71
N ASN A 258 -12.45 -4.32 -25.60
CA ASN A 258 -13.68 -4.57 -24.83
C ASN A 258 -14.28 -3.27 -24.32
N ASN A 259 -13.47 -2.40 -23.70
CA ASN A 259 -13.92 -1.08 -23.25
C ASN A 259 -14.39 -0.20 -24.42
N LEU A 260 -13.72 -0.28 -25.58
CA LEU A 260 -14.13 0.47 -26.77
C LEU A 260 -15.50 0.02 -27.27
N VAL A 261 -15.75 -1.30 -27.28
CA VAL A 261 -17.04 -1.89 -27.64
C VAL A 261 -18.11 -1.49 -26.61
N GLU A 262 -17.84 -1.61 -25.32
CA GLU A 262 -18.77 -1.16 -24.26
C GLU A 262 -19.13 0.31 -24.43
N CYS A 263 -18.14 1.19 -24.60
CA CYS A 263 -18.36 2.62 -24.87
C CYS A 263 -19.17 2.87 -26.15
N PHE A 264 -19.00 2.06 -27.18
CA PHE A 264 -19.77 2.16 -28.43
C PHE A 264 -21.25 1.81 -28.22
N TRP A 265 -21.56 0.87 -27.32
CA TRP A 265 -22.91 0.42 -27.01
C TRP A 265 -23.60 1.19 -25.88
N LEU A 266 -22.87 2.01 -25.11
CA LEU A 266 -23.48 2.87 -24.12
C LEU A 266 -24.47 3.83 -24.81
N PRO A 267 -25.71 3.98 -24.29
CA PRO A 267 -26.64 4.95 -24.83
C PRO A 267 -25.98 6.33 -24.74
N ARG A 268 -25.91 7.02 -25.88
CA ARG A 268 -25.47 8.42 -25.88
C ARG A 268 -26.39 9.15 -24.91
N LYS A 269 -25.80 9.82 -23.91
CA LYS A 269 -26.52 10.89 -23.21
C LYS A 269 -26.84 11.94 -24.28
N THR A 270 -28.00 11.80 -24.90
CA THR A 270 -28.67 12.91 -25.55
C THR A 270 -28.78 14.02 -24.52
N GLU A 271 -28.31 15.19 -24.93
CA GLU A 271 -28.39 16.45 -24.23
C GLU A 271 -29.80 16.62 -23.60
N GLU A 272 -29.85 16.72 -22.27
CA GLU A 272 -30.87 17.50 -21.56
C GLU A 272 -30.28 18.88 -21.25
#